data_AF-A0A7Y6AWE6-F1
#
_entry.id   AF-A0A7Y6AWE6-F1
#
_cell.length_a   1.000
_cell.length_b   1.000
_cell.length_c   1.000
_cell.angle_alpha   90.00
_cell.angle_beta   90.00
_cell.angle_gamma   90.00
#
_symmetry.space_group_name_H-M   'P 1'
#
loop_
_entity.id
_entity.type
_entity.pdbx_description
1 polymer ?
#
loop_
_entity_poly.entity_id
_entity_poly.type
_entity_poly.pdbx_seq_one_letter_code
_entity_poly.pdbx_strand_id
1 'polypeptide(L)'
;MSKQIPVSHMAFVRARAGRSQELGVRLSALIEPSRAAPGCLNFALQHSQCDPELWLVSGFWVNQQAMNAYFGTPAMEVFAELVQELVVNSLDFHTFKEVSAAQALGQSGAAVHKLAG
;
A
#
# COMPACT_ATOMS: atom_id res chain seq x y z
N MET A 1 -9.36 -23.84 -8.43
CA MET A 1 -9.52 -22.41 -8.10
C MET A 1 -8.44 -22.04 -7.10
N SER A 2 -7.42 -21.29 -7.52
CA SER A 2 -6.34 -20.84 -6.62
C SER A 2 -6.93 -19.85 -5.60
N LYS A 3 -6.66 -20.05 -4.31
CA LYS A 3 -7.15 -19.18 -3.25
C LYS A 3 -6.55 -17.79 -3.42
N GLN A 4 -7.37 -16.77 -3.60
CA GLN A 4 -6.91 -15.38 -3.62
C GLN A 4 -6.63 -14.96 -2.17
N ILE A 5 -5.42 -14.46 -1.92
CA ILE A 5 -5.00 -14.00 -0.59
C ILE A 5 -4.93 -12.47 -0.66
N PRO A 6 -5.84 -11.75 0.00
CA PRO A 6 -5.82 -10.29 0.01
C PRO A 6 -4.51 -9.73 0.57
N VAL A 7 -4.10 -8.60 0.00
CA VAL A 7 -2.92 -7.86 0.45
C VAL A 7 -3.26 -6.38 0.57
N SER A 8 -2.50 -5.67 1.39
CA SER A 8 -2.55 -4.22 1.47
C SER A 8 -1.19 -3.63 1.18
N HIS A 9 -1.18 -2.39 0.69
CA HIS A 9 0.02 -1.57 0.71
C HIS A 9 -0.21 -0.31 1.52
N MET A 10 0.88 0.21 2.08
CA MET A 10 0.96 1.50 2.73
C MET A 10 2.22 2.21 2.24
N ALA A 11 2.05 3.39 1.66
CA ALA A 11 3.13 4.29 1.28
C ALA A 11 3.05 5.55 2.13
N PHE A 12 4.03 5.74 3.01
CA PHE A 12 4.22 6.94 3.78
C PHE A 12 5.07 7.90 2.96
N VAL A 13 4.49 9.03 2.57
CA VAL A 13 5.13 10.00 1.69
C VAL A 13 5.28 11.30 2.46
N ARG A 14 6.53 11.67 2.75
CA ARG A 14 6.83 12.93 3.44
C ARG A 14 7.23 13.98 2.43
N ALA A 15 6.52 15.10 2.41
CA ALA A 15 6.85 16.26 1.61
C ALA A 15 8.13 16.93 2.09
N ARG A 16 8.78 17.68 1.19
CA ARG A 16 9.76 18.69 1.60
C ARG A 16 9.05 19.88 2.22
N ALA A 17 9.74 20.55 3.15
CA ALA A 17 9.21 21.69 3.89
C ALA A 17 8.53 22.72 2.95
N GLY A 18 7.25 23.00 3.23
CA GLY A 18 6.45 23.96 2.47
C GLY A 18 5.81 23.41 1.19
N ARG A 19 5.98 22.12 0.88
CA ARG A 19 5.41 21.48 -0.33
C ARG A 19 4.30 20.46 -0.03
N SER A 20 3.86 20.32 1.21
CA SER A 20 2.80 19.37 1.58
C SER A 20 1.50 19.55 0.79
N GLN A 21 1.07 20.79 0.53
CA GLN A 21 -0.13 21.05 -0.25
C GLN A 21 0.02 20.61 -1.71
N GLU A 22 1.16 20.89 -2.33
CA GLU A 22 1.50 20.44 -3.68
C GLU A 22 1.50 18.91 -3.76
N LEU A 23 2.13 18.25 -2.79
CA LEU A 23 2.15 16.79 -2.68
C LEU A 23 0.71 16.23 -2.60
N GLY A 24 -0.13 16.78 -1.74
CA GLY A 24 -1.51 16.34 -1.58
C GLY A 24 -2.33 16.45 -2.86
N VAL A 25 -2.18 17.55 -3.62
CA VAL A 25 -2.84 17.71 -4.93
C VAL A 25 -2.41 16.63 -5.91
N ARG A 26 -1.09 16.39 -6.03
CA ARG A 26 -0.54 15.37 -6.94
C ARG A 26 -1.01 13.97 -6.56
N LEU A 27 -0.93 13.61 -5.27
CA LEU A 27 -1.39 12.30 -4.78
C LEU A 27 -2.92 12.13 -4.92
N SER A 28 -3.71 13.21 -4.90
CA SER A 28 -5.16 13.12 -5.07
C SER A 28 -5.57 12.56 -6.44
N ALA A 29 -4.72 12.75 -7.47
CA ALA A 29 -4.94 12.19 -8.80
C ALA A 29 -4.93 10.66 -8.81
N LEU A 30 -4.38 10.01 -7.78
CA LEU A 30 -4.38 8.56 -7.64
C LEU A 30 -5.74 8.01 -7.20
N ILE A 31 -6.61 8.80 -6.57
CA ILE A 31 -7.79 8.26 -5.88
C ILE A 31 -8.71 7.50 -6.83
N GLU A 32 -9.19 8.14 -7.89
CA GLU A 32 -10.16 7.55 -8.81
C GLU A 32 -9.56 6.41 -9.67
N PRO A 33 -8.36 6.56 -10.28
CA PRO A 33 -7.72 5.46 -11.00
C PRO A 33 -7.50 4.21 -10.13
N SER A 34 -7.12 4.39 -8.87
CA SER A 34 -6.88 3.27 -7.96
C SER A 34 -8.16 2.56 -7.57
N ARG A 35 -9.24 3.30 -7.33
CA ARG A 35 -10.56 2.72 -7.02
C ARG A 35 -11.16 1.98 -8.21
N ALA A 36 -10.90 2.46 -9.44
CA ALA A 36 -11.33 1.82 -10.66
C ALA A 36 -10.44 0.62 -11.08
N ALA A 37 -9.27 0.44 -10.45
CA ALA A 37 -8.33 -0.60 -10.82
C ALA A 37 -8.90 -2.01 -10.55
N PRO A 38 -8.77 -2.96 -11.50
CA PRO A 38 -9.27 -4.32 -11.30
C PRO A 38 -8.69 -4.99 -10.04
N GLY A 39 -9.58 -5.46 -9.17
CA GLY A 39 -9.19 -6.13 -7.92
C GLY A 39 -8.79 -5.18 -6.78
N CYS A 40 -8.95 -3.87 -6.94
CA CYS A 40 -8.94 -2.93 -5.83
C CYS A 40 -10.20 -3.11 -4.99
N LEU A 41 -10.02 -3.27 -3.68
CA LEU A 41 -11.10 -3.40 -2.70
C LEU A 41 -11.32 -2.10 -1.93
N ASN A 42 -10.25 -1.36 -1.68
CA ASN A 42 -10.31 -0.06 -1.05
C ASN A 42 -9.06 0.75 -1.41
N PHE A 43 -9.20 2.08 -1.47
CA PHE A 43 -8.08 3.00 -1.62
C PHE A 43 -8.36 4.29 -0.86
N ALA A 44 -7.35 4.75 -0.11
CA ALA A 44 -7.43 5.96 0.68
C ALA A 44 -6.13 6.78 0.57
N LEU A 45 -6.32 8.09 0.43
CA LEU A 45 -5.30 9.10 0.65
C LEU A 45 -5.62 9.81 1.97
N GLN A 46 -4.65 9.88 2.87
CA GLN A 46 -4.82 10.45 4.20
C GLN A 46 -3.69 11.42 4.48
N HIS A 47 -4.01 12.51 5.19
CA HIS A 47 -3.04 13.46 5.72
C HIS A 47 -2.89 13.25 7.22
N SER A 48 -1.67 13.27 7.74
CA SER A 48 -1.42 13.04 9.16
C SER A 48 -1.92 14.21 10.01
N GLN A 49 -2.58 13.90 11.13
CA GLN A 49 -3.02 14.91 12.10
C GLN A 49 -1.87 15.43 12.99
N CYS A 50 -0.75 14.72 13.04
CA CYS A 50 0.38 15.02 13.93
C CYS A 50 1.64 15.49 13.18
N ASP A 51 1.70 15.29 11.86
CA ASP A 51 2.82 15.68 11.02
C ASP A 51 2.29 16.32 9.72
N PRO A 52 2.36 17.66 9.59
CA PRO A 52 1.77 18.36 8.45
C PRO A 52 2.45 18.03 7.11
N GLU A 53 3.64 17.45 7.11
CA GLU A 53 4.35 17.07 5.88
C GLU A 53 4.13 15.59 5.51
N LEU A 54 3.41 14.82 6.32
CA LEU A 54 3.23 13.37 6.11
C LEU A 54 1.87 13.02 5.52
N TRP A 55 1.91 12.32 4.40
CA TRP A 55 0.76 11.72 3.74
C TRP A 55 0.87 10.20 3.74
N LEU A 56 -0.28 9.52 3.83
CA LEU A 56 -0.40 8.07 3.70
C LEU A 56 -1.26 7.75 2.48
N VAL A 57 -0.69 7.00 1.54
CA VAL A 57 -1.41 6.34 0.46
C VAL A 57 -1.57 4.87 0.86
N SER A 58 -2.80 4.38 0.90
CA SER A 58 -3.06 2.98 1.23
C SER A 58 -4.08 2.37 0.28
N GLY A 59 -3.90 1.09 -0.01
CA GLY A 59 -4.83 0.34 -0.84
C GLY A 59 -4.92 -1.12 -0.44
N PHE A 60 -6.12 -1.67 -0.56
CA PHE A 60 -6.45 -3.06 -0.28
C PHE A 60 -6.81 -3.77 -1.58
N TRP A 61 -6.28 -4.96 -1.78
CA TRP A 61 -6.35 -5.67 -3.05
C TRP A 61 -6.77 -7.12 -2.85
N VAL A 62 -7.52 -7.68 -3.79
CA VAL A 62 -7.96 -9.08 -3.76
C VAL A 62 -6.79 -10.07 -3.72
N ASN A 63 -5.64 -9.71 -4.30
CA ASN A 63 -4.39 -10.45 -4.24
C ASN A 63 -3.18 -9.62 -4.70
N GLN A 64 -1.99 -10.16 -4.50
CA GLN A 64 -0.72 -9.55 -4.92
C GLN A 64 -0.64 -9.28 -6.43
N GLN A 65 -1.23 -10.12 -7.27
CA GLN A 65 -1.19 -9.95 -8.73
C GLN A 65 -1.97 -8.70 -9.15
N ALA A 66 -3.15 -8.48 -8.59
CA ALA A 66 -3.97 -7.28 -8.84
C ALA A 66 -3.22 -6.01 -8.42
N MET A 67 -2.58 -6.03 -7.26
CA MET A 67 -1.75 -4.91 -6.78
C MET A 67 -0.57 -4.63 -7.71
N ASN A 68 0.19 -5.66 -8.10
CA ASN A 68 1.33 -5.51 -9.00
C ASN A 68 0.90 -5.00 -10.38
N ALA A 69 -0.25 -5.46 -10.90
CA ALA A 69 -0.81 -4.97 -12.16
C ALA A 69 -1.13 -3.47 -12.07
N TYR A 70 -1.75 -3.03 -10.98
CA TYR A 70 -1.99 -1.61 -10.73
C TYR A 70 -0.68 -0.80 -10.65
N PHE A 71 0.36 -1.31 -9.99
CA PHE A 71 1.66 -0.63 -9.93
C PHE A 71 2.36 -0.50 -11.29
N GLY A 72 2.00 -1.34 -12.27
CA GLY A 72 2.48 -1.22 -13.64
C GLY A 72 1.70 -0.21 -14.49
N THR A 73 0.68 0.46 -13.95
CA THR A 73 -0.12 1.43 -14.70
C THR A 73 0.54 2.80 -14.74
N PRO A 74 0.23 3.64 -15.75
CA PRO A 74 0.74 5.02 -15.83
C PRO A 74 0.37 5.89 -14.61
N ALA A 75 -0.65 5.52 -13.83
CA ALA A 75 -1.01 6.25 -12.61
C ALA A 75 0.17 6.35 -11.62
N MET A 76 1.10 5.38 -11.63
CA MET A 76 2.29 5.39 -10.77
C MET A 76 3.39 6.36 -11.20
N GLU A 77 3.30 6.96 -12.38
CA GLU A 77 4.25 7.97 -12.85
C GLU A 77 4.29 9.19 -11.92
N VAL A 78 3.20 9.47 -11.20
CA VAL A 78 3.14 10.57 -10.22
C VAL A 78 4.28 10.51 -9.20
N PHE A 79 4.69 9.31 -8.76
CA PHE A 79 5.78 9.17 -7.80
C PHE A 79 7.13 9.52 -8.43
N ALA A 80 7.34 9.17 -9.70
CA ALA A 80 8.55 9.53 -10.42
C ALA A 80 8.66 11.06 -10.57
N GLU A 81 7.56 11.73 -10.93
CA GLU A 81 7.54 13.18 -11.06
C GLU A 81 7.77 13.88 -9.72
N LEU A 82 7.12 13.42 -8.64
CA LEU A 82 7.29 13.96 -7.30
C LEU A 82 8.74 13.88 -6.80
N VAL A 83 9.46 12.83 -7.17
CA VAL A 83 10.89 12.67 -6.87
C VAL A 83 11.73 13.60 -7.75
N GLN A 84 11.46 13.67 -9.05
CA GLN A 84 12.19 14.52 -9.99
C GLN A 84 12.06 16.02 -9.66
N GLU A 85 10.84 16.46 -9.31
CA GLU A 85 10.54 17.84 -8.92
C GLU A 85 10.90 18.15 -7.46
N LEU A 86 11.49 17.18 -6.76
CA LEU A 86 11.98 17.35 -5.39
C LEU A 86 10.86 17.76 -4.41
N VAL A 87 9.63 17.30 -4.66
CA VAL A 87 8.46 17.54 -3.80
C VAL A 87 8.51 16.65 -2.56
N VAL A 88 9.07 15.44 -2.72
CA VAL A 88 9.18 14.44 -1.66
C VAL A 88 10.55 14.49 -0.98
N ASN A 89 10.55 14.37 0.34
CA ASN A 89 11.74 14.20 1.16
C ASN A 89 12.06 12.72 1.40
N SER A 90 11.04 11.92 1.72
CA SER A 90 11.18 10.48 1.93
C SER A 90 9.91 9.73 1.54
N LEU A 91 10.08 8.48 1.11
CA LEU A 91 9.00 7.57 0.77
C LEU A 91 9.30 6.21 1.38
N ASP A 92 8.42 5.74 2.27
CA ASP A 92 8.51 4.42 2.88
C ASP A 92 7.33 3.56 2.43
N PHE A 93 7.62 2.42 1.81
CA PHE A 93 6.62 1.54 1.23
C PHE A 93 6.61 0.18 1.91
N HIS A 94 5.42 -0.27 2.30
CA HIS A 94 5.22 -1.57 2.92
C HIS A 94 4.05 -2.30 2.27
N THR A 95 4.19 -3.62 2.14
CA THR A 95 3.10 -4.51 1.76
C THR A 95 2.81 -5.44 2.93
N PHE A 96 1.53 -5.60 3.25
CA PHE A 96 1.07 -6.48 4.30
C PHE A 96 0.12 -7.54 3.74
N LYS A 97 0.05 -8.67 4.44
CA LYS A 97 -0.97 -9.69 4.24
C LYS A 97 -1.77 -9.81 5.52
N GLU A 98 -3.04 -10.19 5.40
CA GLU A 98 -3.84 -10.51 6.56
C GLU A 98 -3.29 -11.78 7.23
N VAL A 99 -3.35 -11.80 8.56
CA VAL A 99 -3.03 -12.97 9.38
C VAL A 99 -4.26 -13.38 10.17
N SER A 100 -4.48 -14.68 10.28
CA SER A 100 -5.51 -15.20 11.18
C SER A 100 -5.09 -15.00 12.64
N ALA A 101 -6.06 -15.07 13.55
CA ALA A 101 -5.78 -15.00 14.99
C ALA A 101 -4.76 -16.07 15.44
N ALA A 102 -4.84 -17.29 14.90
CA ALA A 102 -3.88 -18.36 15.19
C ALA A 102 -2.45 -18.01 14.74
N GLN A 103 -2.32 -17.42 13.54
CA GLN A 103 -1.02 -16.97 13.02
C GLN A 103 -0.44 -15.82 13.85
N ALA A 104 -1.29 -14.87 14.28
CA ALA A 104 -0.87 -13.75 15.12
C ALA A 104 -0.39 -14.20 16.51
N LEU A 105 -1.00 -15.23 17.09
CA LEU A 105 -0.63 -15.80 18.39
C LEU A 105 0.57 -16.76 18.31
N GLY A 106 1.21 -16.92 17.16
CA GLY A 106 2.34 -17.84 16.98
C GLY A 106 1.95 -19.33 17.06
N GLN A 107 0.64 -19.64 17.05
CA GLN A 107 0.14 -21.01 17.00
C GLN A 107 0.16 -21.50 15.55
N SER A 108 1.35 -21.55 14.97
CA SER A 108 1.55 -22.29 13.73
C SER A 108 1.52 -23.76 14.12
N GLY A 109 0.37 -24.41 13.91
CA GLY A 109 0.25 -25.86 14.00
C GLY A 109 1.15 -26.51 12.97
N ALA A 110 2.44 -26.60 13.25
CA ALA A 110 3.28 -27.62 12.66
C ALA A 110 2.68 -28.94 13.13
N ALA A 111 1.93 -29.59 12.25
CA ALA A 111 1.57 -30.98 12.42
C ALA A 111 2.89 -31.75 12.60
N VAL A 112 3.24 -32.02 13.85
CA VAL A 112 4.28 -32.96 14.20
C VAL A 112 3.74 -34.31 13.77
N HIS A 113 3.98 -34.68 12.52
CA HIS A 113 3.90 -36.07 12.09
C HIS A 113 4.98 -36.82 12.88
N LYS A 114 4.63 -37.28 14.09
CA LYS A 114 5.32 -38.39 14.73
C LYS A 114 5.04 -39.60 13.85
N LEU A 115 5.98 -39.93 12.98
CA LEU A 115 6.14 -41.29 12.48
C LEU A 115 6.44 -42.16 13.70
N ALA A 116 5.53 -43.07 14.00
CA ALA A 116 5.68 -44.11 15.00
C ALA A 116 5.80 -45.45 14.27
N GLY A 117 6.80 -46.24 14.68
CA GLY A 117 6.87 -47.69 14.45
C GLY A 117 7.58 -48.10 13.18
#